data_AF-L5N437-F1
#
_entry.id   AF-L5N437-F1
#
_cell.length_a   1.000
_cell.length_b   1.000
_cell.length_c   1.000
_cell.angle_alpha   90.00
_cell.angle_beta   90.00
_cell.angle_gamma   90.00
#
_symmetry.space_group_name_H-M   'P 1'
#
loop_
_entity.id
_entity.type
_entity.pdbx_description
1 polymer ?
#
loop_
_entity_poly.entity_id
_entity_poly.type
_entity_poly.pdbx_seq_one_letter_code
_entity_poly.pdbx_strand_id
1 'polypeptide(L)' 'SAFYGLTGLHGLHVSLGAVLLGIVFVRALRGQYSAERHVSVSTASMYWHFVDVVWIFLVVVLYVGAEVGA' A
#
# COMPACT_ATOMS: atom_id res chain seq x y z
N SER A 1 -6.21 8.98 20.61
CA SER A 1 -5.77 9.82 19.48
C SER A 1 -4.73 9.16 18.57
N ALA A 2 -3.71 8.48 19.10
CA ALA A 2 -2.68 7.81 18.29
C ALA A 2 -3.22 6.75 17.31
N PHE A 3 -4.17 5.91 17.76
CA PHE A 3 -4.84 4.92 16.91
C PHE A 3 -5.44 5.54 15.63
N TYR A 4 -6.30 6.56 15.77
CA TYR A 4 -6.93 7.23 14.64
C TYR A 4 -5.92 7.96 13.74
N GLY A 5 -4.85 8.52 14.32
CA GLY A 5 -3.79 9.17 13.55
C GLY A 5 -2.99 8.18 12.70
N LEU A 6 -2.54 7.06 13.28
CA LEU A 6 -1.77 6.03 12.59
C LEU A 6 -2.60 5.30 11.53
N THR A 7 -3.82 4.88 11.88
CA THR A 7 -4.73 4.21 10.95
C THR A 7 -5.19 5.16 9.83
N GLY A 8 -5.46 6.43 10.15
CA GLY A 8 -5.82 7.44 9.15
C GLY A 8 -4.69 7.74 8.16
N LEU A 9 -3.47 7.93 8.65
CA LEU A 9 -2.28 8.11 7.79
C LEU A 9 -2.05 6.89 6.89
N HIS A 10 -2.19 5.69 7.44
CA HIS A 10 -2.07 4.46 6.67
C HIS A 10 -3.16 4.36 5.59
N GLY A 11 -4.42 4.65 5.90
CA GLY A 11 -5.51 4.68 4.94
C GLY A 11 -5.28 5.68 3.78
N LEU A 12 -4.65 6.82 4.05
CA LEU A 12 -4.22 7.75 3.00
C LEU A 12 -3.19 7.12 2.06
N HIS A 13 -2.20 6.40 2.58
CA HIS A 13 -1.19 5.71 1.76
C HIS A 13 -1.80 4.56 0.94
N VAL A 14 -2.73 3.79 1.51
CA VAL A 14 -3.49 2.77 0.78
C VAL A 14 -4.26 3.39 -0.39
N SER A 15 -4.95 4.51 -0.15
CA SER A 15 -5.70 5.23 -1.18
C SER A 15 -4.79 5.70 -2.31
N LEU A 16 -3.62 6.27 -1.98
CA LEU A 16 -2.61 6.66 -2.96
C LEU A 16 -2.08 5.46 -3.75
N GLY A 17 -1.77 4.36 -3.07
CA GLY A 17 -1.34 3.12 -3.71
C GLY A 17 -2.37 2.59 -4.72
N ALA A 18 -3.67 2.67 -4.39
CA ALA A 18 -4.73 2.16 -5.23
C ALA A 18 -4.86 3.00 -6.50
N VAL A 19 -4.67 4.32 -6.38
CA VAL A 19 -4.58 5.24 -7.52
C VAL A 19 -3.37 4.91 -8.40
N LEU A 20 -2.18 4.70 -7.81
CA LEU A 20 -0.98 4.35 -8.56
C LEU A 20 -1.13 3.01 -9.31
N LEU A 21 -1.69 2.00 -8.64
CA LEU A 21 -2.01 0.71 -9.26
C LEU A 21 -3.04 0.87 -10.39
N GLY A 22 -4.08 1.68 -10.19
CA GLY A 22 -5.06 2.00 -11.23
C GLY A 22 -4.44 2.68 -12.45
N ILE A 23 -3.50 3.61 -12.25
CA ILE A 23 -2.76 4.27 -13.34
C ILE A 23 -1.95 3.24 -14.13
N VAL A 24 -1.14 2.41 -13.46
CA VAL A 24 -0.34 1.41 -14.19
C VAL A 24 -1.24 0.36 -14.85
N PHE A 25 -2.35 -0.02 -14.25
CA PHE A 25 -3.32 -0.93 -14.85
C PHE A 25 -3.90 -0.36 -16.16
N VAL A 26 -4.40 0.88 -16.15
CA VAL A 26 -4.92 1.53 -17.36
C VAL A 26 -3.83 1.69 -18.43
N ARG A 27 -2.60 2.01 -18.05
CA ARG A 27 -1.46 2.11 -18.99
C ARG A 27 -1.09 0.75 -19.58
N ALA A 28 -1.20 -0.32 -18.81
CA ALA A 28 -1.00 -1.69 -19.29
C ALA A 28 -2.05 -2.08 -20.33
N LEU A 29 -3.33 -1.78 -20.07
CA LEU A 29 -4.42 -2.01 -21.04
C LEU A 29 -4.22 -1.24 -22.36
N ARG A 30 -3.54 -0.09 -22.31
CA ARG A 30 -3.17 0.71 -23.49
C ARG A 30 -1.88 0.23 -24.17
N GLY A 31 -1.31 -0.91 -23.77
CA GLY A 31 -0.10 -1.49 -24.38
C GLY A 31 1.17 -0.66 -24.16
N GLN A 32 1.23 0.17 -23.11
CA GLN A 32 2.37 1.09 -22.91
C GLN A 32 3.62 0.44 -22.28
N TYR A 33 3.56 -0.84 -21.96
CA TYR A 33 4.63 -1.57 -21.28
C TYR A 33 5.21 -2.68 -22.15
N SER A 34 6.51 -2.91 -21.95
CA SER A 34 7.27 -4.01 -22.54
C SER A 34 8.27 -4.54 -21.52
N ALA A 35 8.96 -5.64 -21.85
CA ALA A 35 10.00 -6.21 -20.98
C ALA A 35 11.14 -5.22 -20.67
N GLU A 36 11.35 -4.20 -21.49
CA GLU A 36 12.36 -3.15 -21.25
C GLU A 36 11.75 -1.90 -20.58
N ARG A 37 10.44 -1.69 -20.74
CA ARG A 37 9.71 -0.50 -20.26
C ARG A 37 8.65 -0.90 -19.24
N HIS A 38 9.07 -1.28 -18.03
CA HIS A 38 8.16 -1.67 -16.94
C HIS A 38 8.50 -1.05 -15.58
N VAL A 39 9.45 -0.09 -15.53
CA VAL A 39 9.92 0.54 -14.29
C VAL A 39 8.76 1.07 -13.45
N SER A 40 7.79 1.78 -14.05
CA SER A 40 6.64 2.31 -13.29
C SER A 40 5.79 1.23 -12.64
N VAL A 41 5.67 0.06 -13.28
CA VAL A 41 4.95 -1.09 -12.71
C VAL A 41 5.72 -1.62 -11.50
N SER A 42 7.04 -1.81 -11.64
CA SER A 42 7.90 -2.27 -10.55
C SER A 42 7.93 -1.29 -9.37
N THR A 43 7.94 0.01 -9.63
CA THR A 43 7.90 1.02 -8.57
C THR A 43 6.55 1.01 -7.85
N ALA A 44 5.44 0.94 -8.60
CA ALA A 44 4.10 0.90 -8.02
C ALA A 44 3.88 -0.38 -7.20
N SER A 45 4.36 -1.54 -7.67
CA SER A 45 4.26 -2.80 -6.92
C SER A 45 5.11 -2.77 -5.64
N MET A 46 6.33 -2.21 -5.71
CA MET A 46 7.19 -2.03 -4.53
C MET A 46 6.53 -1.11 -3.49
N TYR A 47 5.92 0.00 -3.94
CA TYR A 47 5.16 0.89 -3.07
C TYR A 47 4.00 0.15 -2.39
N TRP A 48 3.23 -0.64 -3.15
CA TRP A 48 2.09 -1.38 -2.62
C TRP A 48 2.52 -2.41 -1.56
N HIS A 49 3.56 -3.20 -1.85
CA HIS A 49 4.08 -4.17 -0.88
C HIS A 49 4.64 -3.52 0.38
N PHE A 50 5.28 -2.35 0.27
CA PHE A 50 5.69 -1.59 1.44
C PHE A 50 4.49 -1.21 2.32
N VAL A 51 3.41 -0.72 1.70
CA VAL A 51 2.16 -0.38 2.42
C VAL A 51 1.57 -1.63 3.09
N ASP A 52 1.53 -2.78 2.40
CA ASP A 52 1.04 -4.05 2.97
C ASP A 52 1.83 -4.47 4.22
N VAL A 53 3.16 -4.36 4.19
CA VAL A 53 4.02 -4.70 5.34
C VAL A 53 3.75 -3.78 6.53
N VAL A 54 3.61 -2.47 6.29
CA VAL A 54 3.23 -1.51 7.34
C VAL A 54 1.86 -1.84 7.92
N TRP A 55 0.90 -2.26 7.09
CA TRP A 55 -0.42 -2.65 7.55
C TRP A 55 -0.37 -3.84 8.51
N ILE A 56 0.33 -4.91 8.13
CA ILE A 56 0.48 -6.11 8.96
C ILE A 56 1.09 -5.72 10.31
N PHE A 57 2.14 -4.90 10.30
CA PHE A 57 2.75 -4.40 11.53
C PHE A 57 1.75 -3.62 12.41
N LEU A 58 0.98 -2.70 11.82
CA LEU A 58 -0.04 -1.93 12.55
C LEU A 58 -1.14 -2.83 13.11
N VAL A 59 -1.61 -3.82 12.37
CA VAL A 59 -2.64 -4.76 12.84
C VAL A 59 -2.13 -5.54 14.05
N VAL A 60 -0.92 -6.07 13.98
CA VAL A 60 -0.31 -6.81 15.10
C VAL A 60 -0.18 -5.91 16.33
N VAL A 61 0.36 -4.69 16.19
CA VAL A 61 0.58 -3.81 17.35
C VAL A 61 -0.72 -3.27 17.93
N LEU A 62 -1.66 -2.83 17.11
CA LEU A 62 -2.87 -2.13 17.56
C LEU A 62 -4.00 -3.07 18.00
N TYR A 63 -4.11 -4.25 17.39
CA TYR A 63 -5.18 -5.20 17.70
C TYR A 63 -4.66 -6.35 18.56
N VAL A 64 -3.63 -7.08 18.10
CA VAL A 64 -3.10 -8.23 18.86
C VAL A 64 -2.38 -7.78 20.12
N GLY A 65 -1.54 -6.75 20.05
CA GLY A 65 -0.85 -6.20 21.21
C GLY A 65 -1.79 -5.61 22.27
N ALA A 66 -2.92 -5.04 21.85
CA ALA A 66 -3.93 -4.53 22.77
C ALA A 66 -4.67 -5.66 23.50
N GLU A 67 -4.94 -6.77 22.82
CA GLU A 67 -5.63 -7.94 23.39
C GLU A 67 -4.74 -8.73 24.36
N VAL A 68 -3.43 -8.79 24.12
CA VAL A 68 -2.44 -9.47 24.98
C VAL A 68 -2.07 -8.64 26.22
N GLY A 69 -2.24 -7.32 26.15
CA GLY A 69 -2.00 -6.40 27.27
C GLY A 69 -3.22 -6.15 28.16
N ALA A 70 -4.40 -6.65 27.78
CA ALA A 70 -5.64 -6.61 28.56
C ALA A 70 -5.79 -7.86 29.43
#